data_AF-U9ULR8-F1
#
_entry.id   AF-U9ULR8-F1
#
_cell.length_a   1.000
_cell.length_b   1.000
_cell.length_c   1.000
_cell.angle_alpha   90.00
_cell.angle_beta   90.00
_cell.angle_gamma   90.00
#
_symmetry.space_group_name_H-M   'P 1'
#
loop_
_entity.id
_entity.type
_entity.pdbx_description
1 polymer ?
#
loop_
_entity_poly.entity_id
_entity_poly.type
_entity_poly.pdbx_seq_one_letter_code
_entity_poly.pdbx_strand_id
1 'polypeptide(L)'
;MDELTEFNYFIVLITLMIMASVHNLIKSISLYRAHIFKVSSTIKIIFNVCGLACGISNLVVLFTSTAATLSKCLATTYLEMITNFAFSELVMIFLIWKLRQLGKSENHDYIGYGLLLTRSSLH
;
A
#
# COMPACT_ATOMS: atom_id res chain seq x y z
N MET A 1 -9.12 23.03 -11.26
CA MET A 1 -8.75 21.94 -12.19
C MET A 1 -10.07 21.37 -12.70
N ASP A 2 -10.18 21.01 -13.98
CA ASP A 2 -11.43 20.44 -14.51
C ASP A 2 -11.62 19.01 -13.97
N GLU A 3 -12.86 18.61 -13.66
CA GLU A 3 -13.19 17.30 -13.06
C GLU A 3 -12.64 16.13 -13.89
N LEU A 4 -12.67 16.27 -15.22
CA LEU A 4 -12.09 15.30 -16.15
C LEU A 4 -10.57 15.17 -15.98
N THR A 5 -9.88 16.27 -15.68
CA THR A 5 -8.43 16.27 -15.46
C THR A 5 -8.09 15.60 -14.13
N GLU A 6 -8.86 15.83 -13.09
CA GLU A 6 -8.67 15.15 -11.79
C GLU A 6 -8.89 13.65 -11.91
N PHE A 7 -9.97 13.24 -12.57
CA PHE A 7 -10.28 11.84 -12.85
C PHE A 7 -9.16 11.12 -13.61
N ASN A 8 -8.65 11.75 -14.67
CA ASN A 8 -7.53 11.20 -15.45
C ASN A 8 -6.26 11.06 -14.60
N TYR A 9 -5.98 12.03 -13.74
CA TYR A 9 -4.84 11.97 -12.83
C TYR A 9 -4.96 10.81 -11.85
N PHE A 10 -6.14 10.60 -11.26
CA PHE A 10 -6.41 9.47 -10.37
C PHE A 10 -6.22 8.13 -11.07
N ILE A 11 -6.75 7.96 -12.29
CA ILE A 11 -6.54 6.73 -13.07
C ILE A 11 -5.06 6.46 -13.33
N VAL A 12 -4.32 7.49 -13.75
CA VAL A 12 -2.88 7.37 -14.02
C VAL A 12 -2.13 6.94 -12.76
N LEU A 13 -2.42 7.56 -11.61
CA LEU A 13 -1.81 7.20 -10.33
C LEU A 13 -2.12 5.77 -9.90
N ILE A 14 -3.39 5.35 -9.96
CA ILE A 14 -3.82 3.99 -9.61
C ILE A 14 -3.13 2.97 -10.52
N THR A 15 -3.07 3.26 -11.83
CA THR A 15 -2.42 2.39 -12.80
C THR A 15 -0.92 2.27 -12.52
N LEU A 16 -0.24 3.39 -12.24
CA LEU A 16 1.17 3.40 -11.85
C LEU A 16 1.43 2.59 -10.58
N MET A 17 0.57 2.74 -9.57
CA MET A 17 0.65 1.98 -8.32
C MET A 17 0.52 0.48 -8.55
N ILE A 18 -0.44 0.06 -9.39
CA ILE A 18 -0.61 -1.36 -9.77
C ILE A 18 0.63 -1.86 -10.52
N MET A 19 1.10 -1.13 -11.53
CA MET A 19 2.28 -1.53 -12.32
C MET A 19 3.53 -1.68 -11.44
N ALA A 20 3.79 -0.70 -10.58
CA ALA A 20 4.92 -0.74 -9.65
C ALA A 20 4.79 -1.92 -8.66
N SER A 21 3.60 -2.15 -8.11
CA SER A 21 3.34 -3.26 -7.18
C SER A 21 3.55 -4.61 -7.86
N VAL A 22 3.03 -4.82 -9.07
CA VAL A 22 3.21 -6.07 -9.84
C VAL A 22 4.69 -6.29 -10.16
N HIS A 23 5.38 -5.28 -10.69
CA HIS A 23 6.80 -5.39 -11.03
C HIS A 23 7.65 -5.77 -9.81
N ASN A 24 7.42 -5.08 -8.68
CA ASN A 24 8.15 -5.33 -7.45
C ASN A 24 7.77 -6.67 -6.81
N LEU A 25 6.51 -7.11 -6.94
CA LEU A 25 6.05 -8.42 -6.50
C LEU A 25 6.80 -9.53 -7.24
N ILE A 26 6.85 -9.49 -8.57
CA ILE A 26 7.58 -10.46 -9.39
C ILE A 26 9.05 -10.54 -8.96
N LYS A 27 9.70 -9.38 -8.79
CA LYS A 27 11.10 -9.32 -8.34
C LYS A 27 11.29 -9.90 -6.93
N SER A 28 10.38 -9.61 -6.01
CA SER A 28 10.45 -10.11 -4.64
C SER A 28 10.21 -11.63 -4.54
N ILE A 29 9.32 -12.18 -5.36
CA ILE A 29 9.10 -13.63 -5.48
C ILE A 29 10.34 -14.32 -6.06
N SER A 30 10.96 -13.73 -7.09
CA SER A 30 12.20 -14.25 -7.67
C SER A 30 13.32 -14.31 -6.63
N LEU A 31 13.52 -13.23 -5.86
CA LEU A 31 14.52 -13.20 -4.78
C LEU A 31 14.20 -14.19 -3.66
N TYR A 32 12.92 -14.33 -3.28
CA TYR A 32 12.50 -15.31 -2.28
C TYR A 32 12.82 -16.74 -2.71
N ARG A 33 12.53 -17.09 -3.97
CA ARG A 33 12.83 -18.41 -4.55
C ARG A 33 14.33 -18.69 -4.67
N ALA A 34 15.14 -17.68 -4.92
CA ALA A 34 16.59 -17.83 -4.93
C ALA A 34 17.20 -18.06 -3.52
N HIS A 35 16.37 -18.08 -2.47
CA HIS A 35 16.79 -18.17 -1.05
C HIS A 35 17.71 -17.03 -0.58
N ILE A 36 17.82 -15.96 -1.37
CA ILE A 36 18.63 -14.78 -1.04
C ILE A 36 17.74 -13.77 -0.30
N PHE A 37 18.19 -13.32 0.87
CA PHE A 37 17.48 -12.32 1.69
C PHE A 37 16.02 -12.70 2.02
N LYS A 38 15.77 -13.96 2.41
CA LYS A 38 14.42 -14.53 2.61
C LYS A 38 13.45 -13.62 3.38
N VAL A 39 13.87 -13.07 4.53
CA VAL A 39 13.04 -12.17 5.36
C VAL A 39 12.68 -10.87 4.63
N SER A 40 13.67 -10.21 4.02
CA SER A 40 13.46 -9.00 3.22
C SER A 40 12.52 -9.26 2.05
N SER A 41 12.69 -10.40 1.38
CA SER A 41 11.85 -10.79 0.24
C SER A 41 10.41 -11.06 0.68
N THR A 42 10.18 -11.71 1.83
CA THR A 42 8.83 -11.89 2.41
C THR A 42 8.16 -10.56 2.74
N ILE A 43 8.86 -9.62 3.40
CA ILE A 43 8.31 -8.29 3.71
C ILE A 43 7.92 -7.56 2.43
N LYS A 44 8.77 -7.61 1.39
CA LYS A 44 8.47 -7.00 0.08
C LYS A 44 7.27 -7.66 -0.60
N ILE A 45 7.13 -8.99 -0.51
CA ILE A 45 5.96 -9.69 -1.07
C ILE A 45 4.68 -9.17 -0.40
N ILE A 46 4.63 -9.15 0.94
CA ILE A 46 3.47 -8.67 1.70
C ILE A 46 3.16 -7.21 1.31
N PHE A 47 4.17 -6.35 1.32
CA PHE A 47 4.03 -4.94 0.97
C PHE A 47 3.42 -4.74 -0.43
N ASN A 48 3.95 -5.42 -1.45
CA ASN A 48 3.46 -5.27 -2.82
C ASN A 48 2.11 -5.93 -3.07
N VAL A 49 1.76 -7.01 -2.36
CA VAL A 49 0.41 -7.60 -2.40
C VAL A 49 -0.62 -6.62 -1.82
N CYS A 50 -0.30 -5.95 -0.70
CA CYS A 50 -1.18 -4.94 -0.13
C CYS A 50 -1.29 -3.70 -1.03
N GLY A 51 -0.19 -3.26 -1.66
CA GLY A 51 -0.23 -2.20 -2.67
C GLY A 51 -1.11 -2.57 -3.86
N LEU A 52 -1.08 -3.82 -4.32
CA LEU A 52 -1.97 -4.30 -5.38
C LEU A 52 -3.44 -4.29 -4.94
N ALA A 53 -3.74 -4.79 -3.74
CA ALA A 53 -5.10 -4.79 -3.19
C ALA A 53 -5.67 -3.38 -3.04
N CYS A 54 -4.87 -2.43 -2.55
CA CYS A 54 -5.25 -1.01 -2.46
C CYS A 54 -5.49 -0.39 -3.84
N GLY A 55 -4.61 -0.62 -4.82
CA GLY A 55 -4.81 -0.13 -6.19
C GLY A 55 -6.07 -0.67 -6.84
N ILE A 56 -6.37 -1.97 -6.67
CA ILE A 56 -7.58 -2.61 -7.19
C ILE A 56 -8.83 -2.07 -6.49
N SER A 57 -8.83 -1.95 -5.17
CA SER A 57 -9.98 -1.40 -4.42
C SER A 57 -10.32 0.02 -4.87
N ASN A 58 -9.32 0.89 -5.04
CA ASN A 58 -9.51 2.25 -5.54
C ASN A 58 -10.10 2.26 -6.96
N LEU A 59 -9.66 1.33 -7.83
CA LEU A 59 -10.22 1.18 -9.17
C LEU A 59 -11.70 0.74 -9.11
N VAL A 60 -12.04 -0.21 -8.24
CA VAL A 60 -13.43 -0.67 -8.05
C VAL A 60 -14.34 0.47 -7.60
N VAL A 61 -13.88 1.30 -6.65
CA VAL A 61 -14.65 2.46 -6.17
C VAL A 61 -14.85 3.47 -7.29
N LEU A 62 -13.80 3.79 -8.04
CA LEU A 62 -13.86 4.73 -9.16
C LEU A 62 -14.88 4.32 -10.24
N PHE A 63 -15.00 3.02 -10.49
CA PHE A 63 -15.95 2.47 -11.47
C PHE A 63 -17.29 2.02 -10.86
N THR A 64 -17.52 2.26 -9.57
CA THR A 64 -18.81 1.94 -8.94
C THR A 64 -19.87 2.88 -9.51
N SER A 65 -20.79 2.31 -10.29
CA SER A 65 -21.86 3.05 -10.95
C SER A 65 -22.81 3.70 -9.93
N THR A 66 -23.38 4.85 -10.29
CA THR A 66 -24.49 5.49 -9.55
C THR A 66 -25.76 4.64 -9.50
N ALA A 67 -25.87 3.60 -10.34
CA ALA A 67 -26.95 2.61 -10.30
C ALA A 67 -26.69 1.45 -9.30
N ALA A 68 -25.55 1.45 -8.59
CA ALA A 68 -25.26 0.45 -7.58
C ALA A 68 -26.20 0.61 -6.36
N THR A 69 -26.54 -0.52 -5.73
CA THR A 69 -27.31 -0.49 -4.48
C THR A 69 -26.49 0.13 -3.36
N LEU A 70 -27.13 0.80 -2.41
CA LEU A 70 -26.47 1.40 -1.23
C LEU A 70 -25.55 0.41 -0.51
N SER A 71 -25.99 -0.85 -0.38
CA SER A 71 -25.20 -1.93 0.23
C SER A 71 -23.89 -2.21 -0.50
N LYS A 72 -23.88 -2.14 -1.84
CA LYS A 72 -22.67 -2.34 -2.65
C LYS A 72 -21.71 -1.16 -2.49
N CYS A 73 -22.22 0.07 -2.52
CA CYS A 73 -21.41 1.28 -2.31
C CYS A 73 -20.77 1.29 -0.91
N LEU A 74 -21.52 0.92 0.12
CA LEU A 74 -20.97 0.80 1.48
C LEU A 74 -19.88 -0.28 1.52
N ALA A 75 -20.13 -1.46 0.97
CA ALA A 75 -19.17 -2.55 0.98
C ALA A 75 -17.86 -2.18 0.24
N THR A 76 -17.95 -1.55 -0.93
CA THR A 76 -16.76 -1.11 -1.69
C THR A 76 -15.99 -0.02 -0.94
N THR A 77 -16.68 0.95 -0.34
CA THR A 77 -16.06 2.02 0.44
C THR A 77 -15.36 1.48 1.70
N TYR A 78 -15.99 0.53 2.41
CA TYR A 78 -15.35 -0.10 3.57
C TYR A 78 -14.12 -0.92 3.17
N LEU A 79 -14.20 -1.66 2.05
CA LEU A 79 -13.06 -2.41 1.53
C LEU A 79 -11.90 -1.48 1.15
N GLU A 80 -12.20 -0.36 0.50
CA GLU A 80 -11.23 0.68 0.17
C GLU A 80 -10.57 1.24 1.44
N MET A 81 -11.37 1.63 2.44
CA MET A 81 -10.86 2.15 3.72
C MET A 81 -9.90 1.17 4.39
N ILE A 82 -10.27 -0.11 4.49
CA ILE A 82 -9.43 -1.16 5.10
C ILE A 82 -8.14 -1.34 4.31
N THR A 83 -8.21 -1.40 2.99
CA THR A 83 -7.03 -1.61 2.13
C THR A 83 -6.10 -0.39 2.12
N ASN A 84 -6.64 0.82 2.12
CA ASN A 84 -5.88 2.06 2.25
C ASN A 84 -5.18 2.16 3.61
N PHE A 85 -5.88 1.82 4.70
CA PHE A 85 -5.29 1.77 6.04
C PHE A 85 -4.15 0.74 6.11
N ALA A 86 -4.40 -0.50 5.70
CA ALA A 86 -3.39 -1.56 5.71
C ALA A 86 -2.16 -1.21 4.85
N PHE A 87 -2.38 -0.62 3.66
CA PHE A 87 -1.29 -0.19 2.80
C PHE A 87 -0.49 0.95 3.43
N SER A 88 -1.14 1.97 4.00
CA SER A 88 -0.47 3.09 4.68
C SER A 88 0.41 2.61 5.83
N GLU A 89 -0.09 1.73 6.70
CA GLU A 89 0.67 1.15 7.80
C GLU A 89 1.88 0.34 7.30
N LEU A 90 1.69 -0.46 6.24
CA LEU A 90 2.77 -1.24 5.65
C LEU A 90 3.83 -0.37 4.95
N VAL A 91 3.45 0.74 4.32
CA VAL A 91 4.40 1.73 3.77
C VAL A 91 5.28 2.26 4.89
N MET A 92 4.70 2.66 6.01
CA MET A 92 5.45 3.20 7.13
C MET A 92 6.39 2.16 7.75
N ILE A 93 5.89 0.94 8.00
CA ILE A 93 6.71 -0.17 8.51
C ILE A 93 7.85 -0.49 7.53
N PHE A 94 7.57 -0.54 6.22
CA PHE A 94 8.57 -0.81 5.20
C PHE A 94 9.64 0.28 5.13
N LEU A 95 9.25 1.56 5.22
CA LEU A 95 10.17 2.69 5.24
C LEU A 95 11.06 2.66 6.48
N ILE A 96 10.51 2.42 7.67
CA ILE A 96 11.28 2.29 8.91
C ILE A 96 12.26 1.13 8.80
N TRP A 97 11.80 -0.02 8.32
CA TRP A 97 12.67 -1.19 8.09
C TRP A 97 13.79 -0.87 7.09
N LYS A 98 13.50 -0.12 6.03
CA LYS A 98 14.50 0.32 5.06
C LYS A 98 15.48 1.35 5.61
N LEU A 99 15.01 2.32 6.38
CA LEU A 99 15.88 3.29 7.07
C LEU A 99 16.81 2.59 8.06
N ARG A 100 16.32 1.58 8.79
CA ARG A 100 17.15 0.75 9.67
C ARG A 100 18.22 -0.05 8.91
N GLN A 101 17.93 -0.51 7.68
CA GLN A 101 18.98 -1.13 6.85
C GLN A 101 20.07 -0.16 6.41
N LEU A 102 19.75 1.13 6.27
CA LEU A 102 20.70 2.17 5.85
C LEU A 102 21.48 2.74 7.04
N GLY A 103 20.83 2.91 8.20
CA GLY A 103 21.44 3.37 9.44
C GLY A 103 21.92 2.21 10.29
N LYS A 104 23.24 1.97 10.32
CA LYS A 104 23.95 1.00 11.19
C LYS A 104 23.84 1.28 12.72
N SER A 105 22.81 2.00 13.18
CA SER A 105 22.75 2.61 14.50
C SER A 105 21.67 1.98 15.37
N GLU A 106 22.09 1.25 16.39
CA GLU A 106 21.26 0.53 17.38
C GLU A 106 20.34 1.43 18.25
N ASN A 107 20.44 2.76 18.17
CA ASN A 107 19.92 3.65 19.24
C ASN A 107 18.70 4.53 18.91
N HIS A 108 18.05 4.38 17.75
CA HIS A 108 16.87 5.19 17.38
C HIS A 108 15.57 4.39 17.20
N ASP A 109 15.52 3.21 17.81
CA ASP A 109 14.47 2.21 17.55
C ASP A 109 13.09 2.56 18.11
N TYR A 110 12.98 3.42 19.13
CA TYR A 110 11.69 3.71 19.79
C TYR A 110 10.90 4.87 19.15
N ILE A 111 11.58 5.79 18.46
CA ILE A 111 10.96 6.99 17.89
C ILE A 111 10.12 6.64 16.65
N GLY A 112 10.59 5.71 15.81
CA GLY A 112 9.87 5.25 14.62
C GLY A 112 8.56 4.52 14.94
N TYR A 113 8.59 3.63 15.95
CA TYR A 113 7.37 2.95 16.42
C TYR A 113 6.45 3.89 17.22
N GLY A 114 7.00 4.86 17.96
CA GLY A 114 6.21 5.89 18.65
C GLY A 114 5.45 6.81 17.68
N LEU A 115 6.08 7.21 16.57
CA LEU A 115 5.44 7.97 15.49
C LEU A 115 4.35 7.18 14.76
N LEU A 116 4.57 5.87 14.57
CA LEU A 116 3.56 4.95 14.03
C LEU A 116 2.32 4.87 14.93
N LEU A 117 2.51 4.57 16.22
CA LEU A 117 1.41 4.44 17.18
C LEU A 117 0.63 5.73 17.38
N THR A 118 1.32 6.87 17.42
CA THR A 118 0.65 8.19 17.55
C THR A 118 -0.15 8.53 16.31
N ARG A 119 0.32 8.20 15.10
CA ARG A 119 -0.44 8.42 13.87
C ARG A 119 -1.67 7.51 13.75
N SER A 120 -1.56 6.22 14.06
CA SER A 120 -2.70 5.29 14.01
C SER A 120 -3.74 5.56 15.11
N SER A 121 -3.39 6.30 16.17
CA SER A 121 -4.30 6.70 17.26
C SER A 121 -4.98 8.06 17.01
N LEU A 122 -4.49 8.85 16.05
CA LEU A 122 -4.99 10.19 15.71
C LEU A 122 -5.99 10.20 14.54
N HIS A 123 -6.34 9.03 14.03
CA HIS A 123 -7.27 8.81 12.92
C HIS A 123 -8.42 7.92 13.39
#